data_AF-A0A970XB57-F1
#
_entry.id   AF-A0A970XB57-F1
#
_cell.length_a   1.000
_cell.length_b   1.000
_cell.length_c   1.000
_cell.angle_alpha   90.00
_cell.angle_beta   90.00
_cell.angle_gamma   90.00
#
_symmetry.space_group_name_H-M   'P 1'
#
loop_
_entity.id
_entity.type
_entity.pdbx_description
1 polymer ?
#
loop_
_entity_poly.entity_id
_entity_poly.type
_entity_poly.pdbx_seq_one_letter_code
_entity_poly.pdbx_strand_id
1 'polypeptide(L)'
;MTTRATLLAALCALALATGCGDQDGPPSSQPLPTGSTGASVTETSAPVPEAVADVEAEDKRSIALACLRDEAGLEVEAIGDKGIDIAADGDARIDFYQSSLEAEAIQFEGRGEGAMQVGAALFYIGDLPEQQLIDVEECLNEQ
;
A
#
# COMPACT_ATOMS: atom_id res chain seq x y z
N MET A 1 37.04 30.82 16.15
CA MET A 1 36.39 31.06 14.84
C MET A 1 34.89 30.92 15.08
N THR A 2 34.16 32.00 15.45
CA THR A 2 33.28 32.85 14.58
C THR A 2 32.25 32.03 13.79
N THR A 3 30.93 32.27 13.73
CA THR A 3 29.94 33.18 14.35
C THR A 3 28.55 32.59 13.97
N ARG A 4 27.50 32.90 14.73
CA ARG A 4 26.08 32.65 14.39
C ARG A 4 25.65 33.31 13.06
N ALA A 5 24.48 32.88 12.56
CA ALA A 5 23.40 33.71 11.98
C ALA A 5 23.16 33.69 10.45
N THR A 6 22.01 33.12 10.07
CA THR A 6 20.89 33.73 9.30
C THR A 6 21.03 34.06 7.80
N LEU A 7 19.99 33.69 7.04
CA LEU A 7 19.24 34.42 5.97
C LEU A 7 18.82 33.44 4.84
N LEU A 8 17.57 33.00 4.73
CA LEU A 8 16.37 33.67 4.18
C LEU A 8 16.53 34.30 2.78
N ALA A 9 15.82 33.68 1.83
CA ALA A 9 15.08 34.26 0.69
C ALA A 9 15.82 35.14 -0.34
N ALA A 10 15.91 34.63 -1.57
CA ALA A 10 16.00 35.40 -2.82
C ALA A 10 16.00 34.41 -4.01
N LEU A 11 15.39 34.64 -5.18
CA LEU A 11 14.59 35.73 -5.68
C LEU A 11 13.83 35.18 -6.90
N CYS A 12 12.61 35.69 -7.08
CA CYS A 12 11.83 35.58 -8.29
C CYS A 12 12.50 36.35 -9.45
N ALA A 13 12.03 36.09 -10.67
CA ALA A 13 12.23 36.84 -11.93
C ALA A 13 13.36 36.39 -12.87
N LEU A 14 12.96 35.66 -13.92
CA LEU A 14 13.32 36.05 -15.28
C LEU A 14 12.09 35.90 -16.19
N ALA A 15 11.41 37.02 -16.41
CA ALA A 15 10.55 37.26 -17.54
C ALA A 15 11.28 38.19 -18.52
N LEU A 16 10.75 38.26 -19.75
CA LEU A 16 11.11 39.11 -20.90
C LEU A 16 12.12 38.45 -21.87
N ALA A 17 11.87 38.29 -23.16
CA ALA A 17 10.87 38.90 -24.03
C ALA A 17 10.79 38.16 -25.37
N THR A 18 9.60 38.08 -25.97
CA THR A 18 9.40 38.35 -27.40
C THR A 18 7.94 38.68 -27.67
N GLY A 19 7.71 39.89 -28.19
CA GLY A 19 6.67 40.12 -29.19
C GLY A 19 5.41 40.83 -28.72
N CYS A 20 5.36 42.14 -28.95
CA CYS A 20 4.11 42.89 -29.09
C CYS A 20 3.27 42.31 -30.24
N GLY A 21 1.96 42.15 -30.00
CA GLY A 21 0.99 41.77 -31.01
C GLY A 21 -0.41 41.99 -30.47
N ASP A 22 -0.87 43.23 -30.61
CA ASP A 22 -2.29 43.62 -30.55
C ASP A 22 -3.08 42.75 -31.52
N GLN A 23 -4.01 41.92 -31.03
CA GLN A 23 -5.19 41.46 -31.77
C GLN A 23 -6.27 40.97 -30.80
N ASP A 24 -7.24 41.85 -30.57
CA ASP A 24 -8.62 41.51 -30.21
C ASP A 24 -9.21 40.60 -31.30
N GLY A 25 -9.62 39.38 -30.94
CA GLY A 25 -10.31 38.48 -31.86
C GLY A 25 -10.66 37.14 -31.19
N PRO A 26 -11.92 36.67 -31.27
CA PRO A 26 -12.29 35.39 -30.67
C PRO A 26 -11.69 34.24 -31.50
N PRO A 27 -11.07 33.22 -30.91
CA PRO A 27 -10.77 32.03 -31.69
C PRO A 27 -12.06 31.25 -31.96
N SER A 28 -12.40 31.28 -33.24
CA SER A 28 -13.33 30.47 -33.98
C SER A 28 -13.41 29.00 -33.54
N SER A 29 -14.63 28.49 -33.61
CA SER A 29 -15.05 27.10 -33.52
C SER A 29 -14.06 26.12 -34.15
N GLN A 30 -13.46 25.24 -33.34
CA GLN A 30 -12.88 24.01 -33.84
C GLN A 30 -14.02 23.02 -34.17
N PRO A 31 -14.03 22.39 -35.36
CA PRO A 31 -14.99 21.33 -35.66
C PRO A 31 -14.68 20.09 -34.83
N LEU A 32 -15.73 19.44 -34.29
CA LEU A 32 -15.62 18.12 -33.67
C LEU A 32 -15.00 17.13 -34.67
N PRO A 33 -14.04 16.29 -34.27
CA PRO A 33 -13.67 15.15 -35.10
C PRO A 33 -14.83 14.13 -35.10
N THR A 34 -15.62 14.14 -36.17
CA THR A 34 -16.43 12.98 -36.58
C THR A 34 -15.48 11.89 -37.07
N GLY A 35 -15.09 11.01 -36.13
CA GLY A 35 -14.32 9.81 -36.40
C GLY A 35 -15.07 8.60 -35.84
N SER A 36 -16.13 8.18 -36.54
CA SER A 36 -16.70 6.85 -36.37
C SER A 36 -15.67 5.84 -36.85
N THR A 37 -14.98 5.21 -35.91
CA THR A 37 -14.36 3.91 -36.14
C THR A 37 -14.86 3.01 -35.02
N GLY A 38 -15.92 2.26 -35.33
CA GLY A 38 -16.34 1.15 -34.52
C GLY A 38 -15.23 0.11 -34.50
N ALA A 39 -14.34 0.23 -33.53
CA ALA A 39 -13.64 -0.91 -33.01
C ALA A 39 -14.60 -1.55 -32.02
N SER A 40 -15.32 -2.58 -32.45
CA SER A 40 -15.78 -3.62 -31.52
C SER A 40 -14.54 -4.12 -30.81
N VAL A 41 -14.26 -3.55 -29.64
CA VAL A 41 -13.61 -4.32 -28.59
C VAL A 41 -14.61 -5.41 -28.27
N THR A 42 -14.43 -6.55 -28.92
CA THR A 42 -14.76 -7.82 -28.30
C THR A 42 -14.03 -7.76 -26.96
N GLU A 43 -14.76 -7.45 -25.89
CA GLU A 43 -14.37 -7.88 -24.55
C GLU A 43 -14.15 -9.38 -24.70
N THR A 44 -12.90 -9.75 -24.93
CA THR A 44 -12.44 -11.05 -24.49
C THR A 44 -12.65 -10.96 -22.99
N SER A 45 -13.77 -11.54 -22.56
CA SER A 45 -14.00 -11.82 -21.16
C SER A 45 -12.80 -12.65 -20.74
N ALA A 46 -11.80 -11.98 -20.17
CA ALA A 46 -10.78 -12.65 -19.40
C ALA A 46 -11.57 -13.54 -18.42
N PRO A 47 -11.12 -14.77 -18.14
CA PRO A 47 -11.75 -15.53 -17.08
C PRO A 47 -11.81 -14.60 -15.88
N VAL A 48 -13.04 -14.26 -15.46
CA VAL A 48 -13.27 -13.66 -14.14
C VAL A 48 -12.47 -14.60 -13.25
N PRO A 49 -11.41 -14.14 -12.56
CA PRO A 49 -10.69 -15.04 -11.69
C PRO A 49 -11.78 -15.67 -10.83
N GLU A 50 -11.89 -17.01 -10.90
CA GLU A 50 -12.76 -17.74 -9.99
C GLU A 50 -12.54 -17.08 -8.65
N ALA A 51 -13.63 -16.56 -8.05
CA ALA A 51 -13.54 -15.93 -6.75
C ALA A 51 -12.79 -16.93 -5.88
N VAL A 52 -11.50 -16.67 -5.66
CA VAL A 52 -10.70 -17.39 -4.70
C VAL A 52 -11.53 -17.23 -3.46
N ALA A 53 -12.10 -18.34 -2.97
CA ALA A 53 -13.00 -18.28 -1.85
C ALA A 53 -12.29 -17.43 -0.79
N ASP A 54 -12.86 -16.26 -0.48
CA ASP A 54 -12.22 -15.33 0.45
C ASP A 54 -12.09 -16.11 1.76
N VAL A 55 -10.86 -16.51 2.09
CA VAL A 55 -10.58 -17.14 3.37
C VAL A 55 -10.82 -16.07 4.41
N GLU A 56 -11.67 -16.34 5.40
CA GLU A 56 -12.03 -15.37 6.41
C GLU A 56 -10.79 -14.94 7.20
N ALA A 57 -10.76 -13.71 7.70
CA ALA A 57 -9.61 -13.20 8.46
C ALA A 57 -9.25 -14.10 9.66
N GLU A 58 -10.25 -14.72 10.30
CA GLU A 58 -10.06 -15.68 11.40
C GLU A 58 -9.37 -16.97 10.95
N ASP A 59 -9.71 -17.47 9.76
CA ASP A 59 -9.09 -18.66 9.17
C ASP A 59 -7.64 -18.37 8.80
N LYS A 60 -7.38 -17.23 8.13
CA LYS A 60 -6.02 -16.77 7.80
C LYS A 60 -5.15 -16.65 9.06
N ARG A 61 -5.69 -16.04 10.12
CA ARG A 61 -5.01 -15.95 11.42
C ARG A 61 -4.70 -17.33 11.99
N SER A 62 -5.65 -18.26 11.93
CA SER A 62 -5.48 -19.60 12.50
C SER A 62 -4.41 -20.41 11.77
N ILE A 63 -4.34 -20.27 10.44
CA ILE A 63 -3.28 -20.87 9.60
C ILE A 63 -1.92 -20.28 9.96
N ALA A 64 -1.82 -18.94 10.00
CA ALA A 64 -0.59 -18.25 10.36
C ALA A 64 -0.08 -18.63 11.75
N LEU A 65 -0.98 -18.67 12.74
CA LEU A 65 -0.66 -19.00 14.11
C LEU A 65 -0.08 -20.42 14.23
N ALA A 66 -0.63 -21.36 13.45
CA ALA A 66 -0.10 -22.72 13.38
C ALA A 66 1.29 -22.74 12.75
N CYS A 67 1.50 -22.09 11.60
CA CYS A 67 2.81 -22.04 10.95
C CYS A 67 3.88 -21.39 11.86
N LEU A 68 3.58 -20.21 12.42
CA LEU A 68 4.52 -19.46 13.26
C LEU A 68 4.95 -20.27 14.50
N ARG A 69 4.03 -21.01 15.11
CA ARG A 69 4.31 -21.83 16.30
C ARG A 69 4.97 -23.15 15.94
N ASP A 70 4.39 -23.88 15.01
CA ASP A 70 4.69 -25.29 14.78
C ASP A 70 5.84 -25.48 13.78
N GLU A 71 6.04 -24.53 12.85
CA GLU A 71 7.06 -24.58 11.80
C GLU A 71 8.22 -23.62 12.08
N ALA A 72 7.91 -22.34 12.34
CA ALA A 72 8.93 -21.33 12.66
C ALA A 72 9.44 -21.40 14.11
N GLY A 73 8.72 -22.11 15.00
CA GLY A 73 9.12 -22.29 16.40
C GLY A 73 9.11 -21.00 17.22
N LEU A 74 8.29 -20.02 16.82
CA LEU A 74 8.18 -18.73 17.49
C LEU A 74 7.21 -18.81 18.67
N GLU A 75 7.49 -18.04 19.72
CA GLU A 75 6.53 -17.82 20.80
C GLU A 75 5.48 -16.82 20.31
N VAL A 76 4.26 -17.31 20.07
CA VAL A 76 3.16 -16.51 19.52
C VAL A 76 1.86 -16.74 20.28
N GLU A 77 1.04 -15.69 20.39
CA GLU A 77 -0.28 -15.74 21.02
C GLU A 77 -1.31 -15.01 20.16
N ALA A 78 -2.51 -15.59 20.02
CA ALA A 78 -3.63 -14.91 19.38
C ALA A 78 -4.17 -13.81 20.31
N ILE A 79 -4.31 -12.59 19.78
CA ILE A 79 -4.84 -11.44 20.52
C ILE A 79 -6.11 -10.89 19.87
N GLY A 80 -7.18 -10.84 20.66
CA GLY A 80 -8.50 -10.47 20.17
C GLY A 80 -8.98 -11.37 19.03
N ASP A 81 -9.70 -10.79 18.06
CA ASP A 81 -10.30 -11.55 16.96
C ASP A 81 -9.42 -11.63 15.70
N LYS A 82 -8.44 -10.73 15.59
CA LYS A 82 -7.71 -10.52 14.33
C LYS A 82 -6.20 -10.44 14.47
N GLY A 83 -5.64 -10.55 15.66
CA GLY A 83 -4.23 -10.31 15.88
C GLY A 83 -3.46 -11.53 16.34
N ILE A 84 -2.15 -11.51 16.10
CA ILE A 84 -1.15 -12.39 16.71
C ILE A 84 -0.04 -11.50 17.27
N ASP A 85 0.31 -11.66 18.54
CA ASP A 85 1.54 -11.10 19.10
C ASP A 85 2.67 -12.12 18.96
N ILE A 86 3.85 -11.63 18.56
CA ILE A 86 5.07 -12.42 18.39
C ILE A 86 6.04 -11.98 19.48
N ALA A 87 6.56 -12.97 20.21
CA ALA A 87 7.20 -12.84 21.51
C ALA A 87 6.25 -12.33 22.61
N ALA A 88 6.33 -12.92 23.80
CA ALA A 88 5.45 -12.59 24.92
C ALA A 88 5.58 -11.13 25.42
N ASP A 89 6.57 -10.38 24.92
CA ASP A 89 6.83 -8.99 25.28
C ASP A 89 6.19 -7.97 24.30
N GLY A 90 5.54 -8.41 23.22
CA GLY A 90 4.64 -7.59 22.40
C GLY A 90 5.32 -6.52 21.52
N ASP A 91 6.59 -6.73 21.17
CA ASP A 91 7.37 -5.86 20.29
C ASP A 91 7.00 -6.06 18.81
N ALA A 92 6.58 -7.26 18.41
CA ALA A 92 6.10 -7.56 17.07
C ALA A 92 4.66 -8.10 17.07
N ARG A 93 3.90 -7.73 16.04
CA ARG A 93 2.47 -8.07 15.94
C ARG A 93 2.04 -8.24 14.49
N ILE A 94 1.08 -9.12 14.26
CA ILE A 94 0.38 -9.27 12.98
C ILE A 94 -1.10 -8.98 13.18
N ASP A 95 -1.68 -8.14 12.31
CA ASP A 95 -3.13 -7.97 12.18
C ASP A 95 -3.63 -8.55 10.86
N PHE A 96 -4.68 -9.36 10.92
CA PHE A 96 -5.35 -9.95 9.77
C PHE A 96 -6.59 -9.16 9.37
N TYR A 97 -6.80 -9.06 8.06
CA TYR A 97 -7.94 -8.40 7.43
C TYR A 97 -8.61 -9.35 6.44
N GLN A 98 -9.84 -9.02 6.03
CA GLN A 98 -10.57 -9.84 5.08
C GLN A 98 -9.84 -9.88 3.73
N SER A 99 -9.26 -8.77 3.31
CA SER A 99 -8.61 -8.65 2.00
C SER A 99 -7.36 -7.76 2.05
N SER A 100 -6.53 -7.87 1.01
CA SER A 100 -5.40 -6.96 0.80
C SER A 100 -5.83 -5.50 0.63
N LEU A 101 -6.97 -5.26 -0.01
CA LEU A 101 -7.52 -3.91 -0.16
C LEU A 101 -7.94 -3.30 1.19
N GLU A 102 -8.47 -4.14 2.10
CA GLU A 102 -8.77 -3.69 3.46
C GLU A 102 -7.49 -3.37 4.24
N ALA A 103 -6.48 -4.25 4.19
CA ALA A 103 -5.18 -3.98 4.81
C ALA A 103 -4.54 -2.69 4.29
N GLU A 104 -4.59 -2.47 2.97
CA GLU A 104 -4.10 -1.25 2.33
C GLU A 104 -4.88 0.00 2.79
N ALA A 105 -6.21 -0.09 2.91
CA ALA A 105 -7.02 1.00 3.42
C ALA A 105 -6.62 1.41 4.84
N ILE A 106 -6.31 0.45 5.71
CA ILE A 106 -5.81 0.72 7.07
C ILE A 106 -4.47 1.49 7.04
N GLN A 107 -3.59 1.19 6.09
CA GLN A 107 -2.36 1.96 5.92
C GLN A 107 -2.62 3.37 5.39
N PHE A 108 -3.52 3.53 4.42
CA PHE A 108 -3.92 4.86 3.91
C PHE A 108 -4.57 5.75 4.97
N GLU A 109 -5.32 5.15 5.91
CA GLU A 109 -5.88 5.85 7.06
C GLU A 109 -4.82 6.24 8.11
N GLY A 110 -3.55 5.87 7.90
CA GLY A 110 -2.44 6.09 8.85
C GLY A 110 -2.48 5.17 10.06
N ARG A 111 -3.38 4.19 10.09
CA ARG A 111 -3.56 3.26 11.21
C ARG A 111 -2.63 2.06 11.14
N GLY A 112 -2.08 1.77 9.96
CA GLY A 112 -1.06 0.75 9.73
C GLY A 112 0.34 1.33 9.49
N GLU A 113 0.62 2.55 9.95
CA GLU A 113 1.93 3.17 9.79
C GLU A 113 3.02 2.31 10.45
N GLY A 114 4.12 2.09 9.73
CA GLY A 114 5.23 1.25 10.20
C GLY A 114 4.99 -0.27 10.07
N ALA A 115 3.81 -0.70 9.61
CA ALA A 115 3.58 -2.10 9.27
C ALA A 115 4.03 -2.40 7.84
N MET A 116 4.56 -3.61 7.64
CA MET A 116 4.69 -4.22 6.32
C MET A 116 3.36 -4.88 5.94
N GLN A 117 2.88 -4.68 4.72
CA GLN A 117 1.73 -5.42 4.20
C GLN A 117 2.19 -6.71 3.53
N VAL A 118 1.61 -7.84 3.95
CA VAL A 118 1.78 -9.15 3.30
C VAL A 118 0.40 -9.71 3.01
N GLY A 119 -0.02 -9.61 1.74
CA GLY A 119 -1.39 -9.97 1.34
C GLY A 119 -2.46 -9.21 2.14
N ALA A 120 -3.28 -9.93 2.89
CA ALA A 120 -4.32 -9.39 3.77
C ALA A 120 -3.87 -9.18 5.23
N ALA A 121 -2.57 -9.29 5.52
CA ALA A 121 -2.01 -9.07 6.84
C ALA A 121 -1.17 -7.77 6.89
N LEU A 122 -1.18 -7.13 8.06
CA LEU A 122 -0.24 -6.06 8.42
C LEU A 122 0.69 -6.57 9.52
N PHE A 123 1.97 -6.65 9.21
CA PHE A 123 3.03 -7.09 10.11
C PHE A 123 3.80 -5.89 10.67
N TYR A 124 3.62 -5.65 11.96
CA TYR A 124 4.37 -4.68 12.76
C TYR A 124 5.64 -5.37 13.27
N ILE A 125 6.77 -5.01 12.66
CA ILE A 125 8.03 -5.77 12.67
C ILE A 125 8.69 -5.87 14.05
N GLY A 126 8.58 -4.83 14.89
CA GLY A 126 9.28 -4.80 16.18
C GLY A 126 10.79 -4.88 16.07
N ASP A 127 11.43 -5.53 17.04
CA ASP A 127 12.87 -5.79 17.11
C ASP A 127 13.21 -7.27 16.80
N LEU A 128 12.48 -7.89 15.86
CA LEU A 128 12.74 -9.27 15.46
C LEU A 128 14.06 -9.40 14.66
N PRO A 129 14.86 -10.46 14.92
CA PRO A 129 16.06 -10.74 14.14
C PRO A 129 15.70 -11.12 12.70
N GLU A 130 16.60 -10.82 11.75
CA GLU A 130 16.37 -10.99 10.30
C GLU A 130 15.83 -12.38 9.93
N GLN A 131 16.35 -13.45 10.53
CA GLN A 131 15.85 -14.80 10.26
C GLN A 131 14.38 -14.96 10.64
N GLN A 132 13.95 -14.43 11.78
CA GLN A 132 12.55 -14.51 12.21
C GLN A 132 11.64 -13.64 11.34
N LEU A 133 12.15 -12.55 10.74
CA LEU A 133 11.39 -11.77 9.77
C LEU A 133 11.07 -12.59 8.52
N ILE A 134 12.05 -13.35 8.03
CA ILE A 134 11.89 -14.25 6.88
C ILE A 134 10.88 -15.34 7.23
N ASP A 135 11.04 -15.99 8.39
CA ASP A 135 10.13 -17.06 8.82
C ASP A 135 8.68 -16.55 8.98
N VAL A 136 8.50 -15.33 9.49
CA VAL A 136 7.18 -14.69 9.56
C VAL A 136 6.62 -14.42 8.17
N GLU A 137 7.41 -13.85 7.25
CA GLU A 137 6.96 -13.56 5.89
C GLU A 137 6.57 -14.84 5.13
N GLU A 138 7.34 -15.92 5.27
CA GLU A 138 7.02 -17.23 4.71
C GLU A 138 5.68 -17.74 5.26
N CYS A 139 5.53 -17.77 6.58
CA CYS A 139 4.26 -18.12 7.23
C CYS A 139 3.11 -17.14 6.95
N LEU A 140 3.36 -15.96 6.37
CA LEU A 140 2.31 -15.03 5.96
C LEU A 140 1.83 -15.25 4.52
N ASN A 141 2.66 -15.87 3.68
CA ASN A 141 2.36 -16.12 2.28
C ASN A 141 1.59 -17.43 2.02
N GLU A 142 1.37 -18.25 3.05
CA GLU A 142 0.73 -19.58 2.94
C GLU A 142 -0.78 -19.61 3.21
N GLN A 143 -1.41 -18.46 3.48
CA GLN A 143 -2.84 -18.31 3.84
C GLN A 143 -3.72 -17.69 2.76
#